data_AF-A0A350DEF9-F1
#
_entry.id   AF-A0A350DEF9-F1
#
_cell.length_a   1.000
_cell.length_b   1.000
_cell.length_c   1.000
_cell.angle_alpha   90.00
_cell.angle_beta   90.00
_cell.angle_gamma   90.00
#
_symmetry.space_group_name_H-M   'P 1'
#
loop_
_entity.id
_entity.type
_entity.pdbx_description
1 polymer ?
#
loop_
_entity_poly.entity_id
_entity_poly.type
_entity_poly.pdbx_seq_one_letter_code
_entity_poly.pdbx_strand_id
1 'polypeptide(L)' 'QAAGRDVIDIGMVPTPVLYFATHTLPESRSGVMLTGSHNPPDYNGFKIVLAGDTLSGDAITALF' A
#
# COMPACT_ATOMS: atom_id res chain seq x y z
N GLN A 1 12.41 -0.48 11.82
CA GLN A 1 11.09 -1.07 12.08
C GLN A 1 10.64 -0.67 13.48
N ALA A 2 9.80 0.37 13.64
CA ALA A 2 9.36 0.84 14.96
C ALA A 2 7.99 0.27 15.38
N ALA A 3 7.15 -0.11 14.42
CA ALA A 3 5.79 -0.62 14.65
C ALA A 3 5.69 -2.15 14.78
N GLY A 4 6.82 -2.87 14.76
CA GLY A 4 6.86 -4.34 14.96
C GLY A 4 6.22 -5.17 13.83
N ARG A 5 6.28 -4.69 12.58
CA ARG A 5 5.74 -5.43 11.42
C ARG A 5 6.87 -5.97 10.55
N ASP A 6 6.70 -7.19 10.07
CA ASP A 6 7.54 -7.76 9.02
C ASP A 6 7.15 -7.13 7.68
N VAL A 7 8.16 -6.70 6.91
CA VAL A 7 7.96 -6.00 5.64
C VAL A 7 8.57 -6.80 4.51
N ILE A 8 7.75 -7.07 3.50
CA ILE A 8 8.17 -7.65 2.22
C ILE A 8 8.36 -6.48 1.25
N ASP A 9 9.62 -6.18 0.91
CA ASP A 9 9.94 -5.19 -0.12
C ASP A 9 9.88 -5.84 -1.51
N ILE A 10 8.91 -5.42 -2.33
CA ILE A 10 8.74 -5.91 -3.70
C ILE A 10 9.33 -4.94 -4.75
N GLY A 11 10.02 -3.88 -4.31
CA GLY A 11 10.73 -2.95 -5.17
C GLY A 11 9.86 -1.99 -5.99
N MET A 12 10.42 -1.48 -7.08
CA MET A 12 9.76 -0.54 -7.98
C MET A 12 8.87 -1.28 -8.96
N VAL A 13 7.57 -1.28 -8.69
CA VAL A 13 6.57 -2.00 -9.50
C VAL A 13 5.36 -1.12 -9.79
N PRO A 14 4.57 -1.42 -10.83
CA PRO A 14 3.27 -0.81 -11.02
C PRO A 14 2.35 -1.09 -9.82
N THR A 15 1.45 -0.15 -9.50
CA THR A 15 0.41 -0.34 -8.46
C THR A 15 -0.31 -1.70 -8.53
N PRO A 16 -0.74 -2.23 -9.70
CA PRO A 16 -1.43 -3.52 -9.73
C PRO A 16 -0.56 -4.71 -9.29
N VAL A 17 0.78 -4.62 -9.35
CA VAL A 17 1.66 -5.68 -8.84
C VAL A 17 1.65 -5.74 -7.32
N LEU A 18 1.59 -4.58 -6.65
CA LEU A 18 1.38 -4.53 -5.19
C LEU A 18 0.04 -5.19 -4.82
N TYR A 19 -1.05 -4.85 -5.53
CA TYR A 19 -2.35 -5.47 -5.28
C TYR A 19 -2.34 -6.99 -5.50
N PHE A 20 -1.69 -7.43 -6.58
CA PHE A 20 -1.49 -8.85 -6.83
C PHE A 20 -0.71 -9.53 -5.70
N ALA A 21 0.37 -8.91 -5.20
CA ALA A 21 1.14 -9.42 -4.08
C ALA A 21 0.28 -9.55 -2.82
N THR A 22 -0.55 -8.55 -2.49
CA THR A 22 -1.47 -8.62 -1.32
C THR A 22 -2.57 -9.67 -1.45
N HIS A 23 -2.82 -10.16 -2.67
CA HIS A 23 -3.81 -11.20 -2.92
C HIS A 23 -3.19 -12.61 -2.99
N THR A 24 -1.92 -12.72 -3.34
CA THR A 24 -1.28 -14.00 -3.69
C THR A 24 -0.17 -14.43 -2.73
N LEU A 25 0.49 -13.50 -2.03
CA LEU A 25 1.49 -13.85 -1.03
C LEU A 25 0.78 -14.36 0.24
N PRO A 26 1.04 -15.61 0.66
CA PRO A 26 0.40 -16.17 1.85
C PRO A 26 0.78 -15.41 3.14
N GLU A 27 1.92 -14.73 3.15
CA GLU A 27 2.44 -14.01 4.30
C GLU A 27 1.75 -12.66 4.55
N SER A 28 1.11 -12.05 3.53
CA SER A 28 0.54 -10.72 3.67
C SER A 28 -0.73 -10.48 2.86
N ARG A 29 -1.74 -9.95 3.56
CA ARG A 29 -2.97 -9.37 2.99
C ARG A 29 -2.99 -7.83 3.03
N SER A 30 -1.88 -7.21 3.42
CA SER A 30 -1.75 -5.76 3.56
C SER A 30 -0.60 -5.24 2.70
N GLY A 31 -0.73 -4.03 2.18
CA GLY A 31 0.30 -3.43 1.34
C GLY A 31 0.15 -1.92 1.25
N VAL A 32 1.29 -1.26 1.07
CA VAL A 32 1.34 0.20 0.88
C VAL A 32 2.10 0.47 -0.40
N MET A 33 1.46 1.16 -1.34
CA MET A 33 2.08 1.61 -2.58
C MET A 33 2.47 3.08 -2.44
N LEU A 34 3.76 3.38 -2.56
CA LEU A 34 4.26 4.74 -2.72
C LEU A 34 4.11 5.16 -4.20
N THR A 35 3.18 6.07 -4.50
CA THR A 35 2.93 6.51 -5.88
C THR A 35 2.31 7.91 -5.96
N GLY A 36 2.82 8.73 -6.88
CA GLY A 36 2.17 9.98 -7.33
C GLY A 36 1.02 9.75 -8.31
N SER A 37 0.71 8.50 -8.66
CA SER A 37 -0.25 8.11 -9.70
C SER A 37 0.07 8.73 -11.07
N HIS A 38 -0.57 9.85 -11.40
CA HIS A 38 -0.39 10.60 -12.64
C HIS A 38 -0.05 12.07 -12.36
N ASN A 39 0.20 12.42 -11.11
CA ASN A 39 0.50 13.78 -10.68
C ASN A 39 1.90 14.20 -11.17
N PRO A 40 2.18 15.52 -11.17
CA PRO A 40 3.49 16.04 -11.53
C PRO A 40 4.64 15.42 -10.70
N PRO A 41 5.91 15.53 -11.17
CA PRO A 41 7.05 14.84 -10.56
C PRO A 41 7.28 15.10 -9.07
N ASP A 42 6.85 16.28 -8.58
CA ASP A 42 7.01 16.67 -7.18
C ASP A 42 5.96 16.06 -6.25
N TYR A 43 5.03 15.25 -6.77
CA TYR A 43 3.96 14.63 -6.00
C TYR A 43 4.23 13.16 -5.74
N ASN A 44 3.93 12.77 -4.51
CA ASN A 44 3.86 11.36 -4.12
C ASN A 44 2.70 11.16 -3.15
N GLY A 45 2.41 9.91 -2.81
CA GLY A 45 1.33 9.56 -1.92
C GLY A 45 1.27 8.07 -1.66
N PHE A 46 0.24 7.65 -0.94
CA PHE A 46 0.05 6.27 -0.56
C PHE A 46 -1.28 5.73 -1.09
N LYS A 47 -1.26 4.51 -1.61
CA LYS A 47 -2.46 3.66 -1.70
C LYS A 47 -2.28 2.52 -0.70
N ILE A 48 -3.27 2.29 0.14
CA ILE A 48 -3.16 1.39 1.30
C ILE A 48 -4.22 0.29 1.20
N VAL A 49 -3.76 -0.95 1.24
CA VAL A 49 -4.58 -2.14 1.49
C VAL A 49 -4.28 -2.60 2.91
N LEU A 50 -5.31 -2.71 3.75
CA LEU A 50 -5.19 -3.16 5.13
C LEU A 50 -6.09 -4.38 5.35
N ALA A 51 -5.49 -5.52 5.70
CA ALA A 51 -6.20 -6.77 5.95
C ALA A 51 -7.14 -7.24 4.80
N GLY A 52 -6.81 -6.88 3.56
CA GLY A 52 -7.59 -7.18 2.36
C GLY A 52 -8.51 -6.06 1.89
N ASP A 53 -8.70 -5.01 2.68
CA ASP A 53 -9.57 -3.89 2.35
C ASP A 53 -8.75 -2.69 1.82
N THR A 54 -9.17 -2.12 0.71
CA THR A 54 -8.57 -0.87 0.21
C THR A 54 -9.16 0.30 1.00
N LEU A 55 -8.31 1.04 1.71
CA LEU A 55 -8.77 2.18 2.49
C LEU A 55 -9.25 3.31 1.58
N SER A 56 -10.42 3.86 1.89
CA SER A 56 -11.03 4.99 1.18
C SER A 56 -11.96 5.78 2.11
N GLY A 57 -12.24 7.04 1.76
CA GLY A 57 -13.16 7.90 2.52
C GLY A 57 -12.81 8.02 4.00
N ASP A 58 -13.80 7.81 4.86
CA ASP A 58 -13.66 7.88 6.33
C ASP A 58 -12.64 6.89 6.89
N ALA A 59 -12.36 5.78 6.19
CA ALA A 59 -11.35 4.82 6.62
C ALA A 59 -9.92 5.40 6.53
N ILE A 60 -9.69 6.38 5.66
CA ILE A 60 -8.40 7.09 5.60
C ILE A 60 -8.28 8.08 6.76
N THR A 61 -9.35 8.83 7.06
CA THR A 61 -9.32 9.85 8.12
C THR A 61 -9.27 9.24 9.51
N ALA A 62 -9.79 8.03 9.70
CA ALA A 62 -9.71 7.27 10.95
C ALA A 62 -8.31 6.75 11.30
N LEU A 63 -7.29 6.97 10.46
CA LEU A 63 -5.89 6.64 10.78
C LEU A 63 -5.27 7.60 11.82
N PHE A 64 -5.93 8.71 12.12
CA PHE A 64 -5.51 9.75 13.05
C PHE A 64 -6.53 9.90 14.19
#